data_AF-G4HCZ7-F1
#
_entry.id   AF-G4HCZ7-F1
#
_cell.length_a   1.000
_cell.length_b   1.000
_cell.length_c   1.000
_cell.angle_alpha   90.00
_cell.angle_beta   90.00
_cell.angle_gamma   90.00
#
_symmetry.space_group_name_H-M   'P 1'
#
loop_
_entity.id
_entity.type
_entity.pdbx_description
1 polymer ?
#
loop_
_entity_poly.entity_id
_entity_poly.type
_entity_poly.pdbx_seq_one_letter_code
_entity_poly.pdbx_strand_id
1 'polypeptide(L)'
;MTLSEIQQEALEQAKKHGRLVRWKKGGYWTYEGVLTKASGDSPSVPNLEWYCRTNTIFALVRRGYITMDNWSSCSLVQKND
;
A
#
# COMPACT_ATOMS: atom_id res chain seq x y z
N MET A 1 0.78 -12.15 -17.42
CA MET A 1 -0.55 -11.80 -16.86
C MET A 1 -0.56 -10.32 -16.54
N THR A 2 -1.57 -9.60 -17.00
CA THR A 2 -1.72 -8.16 -16.76
C THR A 2 -2.12 -7.89 -15.30
N LEU A 3 -1.67 -6.77 -14.73
CA LEU A 3 -2.17 -6.28 -13.44
C LEU A 3 -3.62 -5.81 -13.63
N SER A 4 -4.47 -5.98 -12.62
CA SER A 4 -5.73 -5.24 -12.59
C SER A 4 -5.46 -3.75 -12.32
N GLU A 5 -6.41 -2.88 -12.66
CA GLU A 5 -6.27 -1.43 -12.46
C GLU A 5 -5.83 -1.08 -11.03
N ILE A 6 -6.49 -1.64 -10.01
CA ILE A 6 -6.13 -1.42 -8.60
C ILE A 6 -4.74 -1.94 -8.22
N GLN A 7 -4.27 -3.02 -8.87
CA GLN A 7 -2.91 -3.53 -8.66
C GLN A 7 -1.87 -2.61 -9.30
N GLN A 8 -2.17 -2.08 -10.48
CA GLN A 8 -1.31 -1.15 -11.18
C GLN A 8 -1.22 0.18 -10.42
N GLU A 9 -2.35 0.72 -9.96
CA GLU A 9 -2.38 1.90 -9.10
C GLU A 9 -1.58 1.68 -7.81
N ALA A 10 -1.78 0.56 -7.11
CA ALA A 10 -1.02 0.28 -5.89
C ALA A 10 0.48 0.24 -6.14
N LEU A 11 0.90 -0.32 -7.28
CA LEU A 11 2.31 -0.32 -7.68
C LEU A 11 2.82 1.09 -7.98
N GLU A 12 2.05 1.92 -8.68
CA GLU A 12 2.43 3.31 -8.95
C GLU A 12 2.50 4.16 -7.67
N GLN A 13 1.58 3.95 -6.72
CA GLN A 13 1.65 4.61 -5.41
C GLN A 13 2.90 4.18 -4.63
N ALA A 14 3.25 2.89 -4.66
CA ALA A 14 4.50 2.40 -4.07
C ALA A 14 5.74 3.01 -4.76
N LYS A 15 5.73 3.17 -6.09
CA LYS A 15 6.81 3.86 -6.84
C LYS A 15 6.94 5.33 -6.47
N LYS A 16 5.82 6.03 -6.38
CA LYS A 16 5.79 7.47 -6.12
C LYS A 16 6.14 7.83 -4.67
N HIS A 17 5.70 7.01 -3.72
CA HIS A 17 5.81 7.30 -2.28
C HIS A 17 6.76 6.36 -1.53
N GLY A 18 7.36 5.37 -2.20
CA GLY A 18 8.33 4.43 -1.66
C GLY A 18 7.69 3.22 -0.96
N ARG A 19 6.89 3.46 0.08
CA ARG A 19 6.30 2.40 0.92
C ARG A 19 4.80 2.53 1.06
N LEU A 20 4.12 1.38 1.07
CA LEU A 20 2.73 1.28 1.47
C LEU A 20 2.66 0.72 2.89
N VAL A 21 1.72 1.25 3.67
CA VAL A 21 1.47 0.93 5.06
C VAL A 21 0.05 0.46 5.24
N ARG A 22 -0.12 -0.50 6.15
CA ARG A 22 -1.43 -1.02 6.49
C ARG A 22 -2.10 -0.12 7.52
N TRP A 23 -3.33 0.26 7.25
CA TRP A 23 -4.17 0.93 8.21
C TRP A 23 -4.70 -0.08 9.24
N LYS A 24 -4.51 0.20 10.53
CA LYS A 24 -4.83 -0.72 11.64
C LYS A 24 -6.30 -1.14 11.68
N LYS A 25 -7.20 -0.30 11.14
CA LYS A 25 -8.65 -0.55 11.10
C LYS A 25 -9.08 -0.92 9.67
N GLY A 26 -9.67 -2.10 9.48
CA GLY A 26 -10.33 -2.47 8.21
C GLY A 26 -9.49 -3.18 7.14
N GLY A 27 -8.19 -3.45 7.37
CA GLY A 27 -7.39 -4.25 6.42
C GLY A 27 -7.07 -3.53 5.09
N TYR A 28 -7.08 -2.20 5.12
CA TYR A 28 -6.71 -1.34 4.01
C TYR A 28 -5.24 -0.96 4.06
N TRP A 29 -4.70 -0.58 2.91
CA TRP A 29 -3.33 -0.14 2.72
C TRP A 29 -3.32 1.20 2.00
N THR A 30 -2.37 2.06 2.35
CA THR A 30 -2.18 3.40 1.77
C THR A 30 -0.69 3.72 1.76
N TYR A 31 -0.26 4.87 1.24
CA TYR A 31 1.15 5.28 1.30
C TYR A 31 1.47 5.95 2.64
N GLU A 32 2.71 5.81 3.11
CA GLU A 32 3.14 6.21 4.48
C GLU A 32 2.78 7.66 4.87
N GLY A 33 2.87 8.58 3.92
CA GLY A 33 2.62 10.01 4.12
C GLY A 33 1.18 10.40 4.49
N VAL A 34 0.19 9.49 4.39
CA VAL A 34 -1.19 9.79 4.79
C VAL A 34 -1.42 9.58 6.29
N LEU A 35 -0.76 8.60 6.91
CA LEU A 35 -0.98 8.27 8.31
C LEU A 35 -0.48 9.38 9.24
N THR A 36 0.59 10.08 8.89
CA THR A 36 1.13 11.21 9.67
C THR A 36 0.16 12.39 9.72
N LYS A 37 -0.63 12.60 8.65
CA LYS A 37 -1.68 13.63 8.61
C LYS A 37 -2.95 13.24 9.37
N ALA A 38 -3.14 11.95 9.63
CA ALA A 38 -4.30 11.38 10.32
C ALA A 38 -4.12 11.29 11.85
N SER A 39 -3.17 12.03 12.43
CA SER A 39 -2.78 11.99 13.85
C SER A 39 -3.83 12.58 14.82
N GLY A 40 -5.11 12.30 14.60
CA GLY A 40 -6.18 12.45 15.58
C GLY A 40 -6.91 11.12 15.68
N ASP A 41 -7.31 10.73 16.89
CA ASP A 41 -8.05 9.50 17.25
C ASP A 41 -9.41 9.32 16.54
N SER A 42 -9.63 9.91 15.36
CA SER A 42 -10.89 9.82 14.65
C SER A 42 -11.09 8.41 14.08
N PRO A 43 -12.19 7.73 14.43
CA PRO A 43 -12.52 6.40 13.96
C PRO A 43 -13.01 6.36 12.50
N SER A 44 -13.17 7.52 11.87
CA SER A 44 -13.48 7.66 10.45
C SER A 44 -12.26 7.29 9.63
N VAL A 45 -12.48 6.64 8.48
CA VAL A 45 -11.45 6.55 7.44
C VAL A 45 -10.85 7.95 7.32
N PRO A 46 -9.53 8.14 7.53
CA PRO A 46 -8.92 9.42 7.22
C PRO A 46 -9.36 9.78 5.81
N ASN A 47 -9.37 11.05 5.44
CA ASN A 47 -9.60 11.42 4.05
C ASN A 47 -8.38 10.94 3.24
N LEU A 48 -8.30 9.63 3.02
CA LEU A 48 -7.20 8.92 2.41
C LEU A 48 -7.33 9.26 0.93
N GLU A 49 -6.40 10.06 0.43
CA GLU A 49 -6.35 10.39 -0.99
C GLU A 49 -6.33 9.12 -1.86
N TRP A 50 -5.82 8.02 -1.31
CA TRP A 50 -5.85 6.71 -1.94
C TRP A 50 -5.76 5.57 -0.92
N TYR A 51 -6.41 4.45 -1.21
CA TYR A 51 -6.26 3.21 -0.46
C TYR A 51 -6.52 1.97 -1.33
N CYS A 52 -5.99 0.82 -0.93
CA CYS A 52 -6.31 -0.49 -1.52
C CYS A 52 -6.54 -1.56 -0.42
N ARG A 53 -7.00 -2.75 -0.82
CA ARG A 53 -7.23 -3.88 0.10
C ARG A 53 -5.99 -4.75 0.25
N THR A 54 -5.87 -5.46 1.38
CA THR A 54 -4.77 -6.41 1.64
C THR A 54 -4.59 -7.44 0.52
N ASN A 55 -5.67 -7.90 -0.13
CA ASN A 55 -5.58 -8.83 -1.25
C ASN A 55 -4.83 -8.26 -2.46
N THR A 56 -4.89 -6.94 -2.68
CA THR A 56 -4.12 -6.25 -3.73
C THR A 56 -2.62 -6.35 -3.44
N ILE A 57 -2.24 -6.12 -2.17
CA ILE A 57 -0.85 -6.24 -1.72
C ILE A 57 -0.36 -7.68 -1.88
N PHE A 58 -1.13 -8.68 -1.42
CA PHE A 58 -0.76 -10.08 -1.59
C PHE A 58 -0.61 -10.50 -3.05
N ALA A 59 -1.46 -9.98 -3.95
CA ALA A 59 -1.32 -10.24 -5.37
C ALA A 59 -0.02 -9.66 -5.94
N LEU A 60 0.37 -8.44 -5.54
CA LEU A 60 1.62 -7.81 -5.96
C LEU A 60 2.86 -8.50 -5.37
N VAL A 61 2.80 -8.93 -4.11
CA VAL A 61 3.86 -9.71 -3.46
C VAL A 61 4.09 -11.04 -4.19
N ARG A 62 3.02 -11.81 -4.44
CA ARG A 62 3.11 -13.09 -5.17
C ARG A 62 3.68 -12.94 -6.59
N ARG A 63 3.52 -11.76 -7.19
CA ARG A 63 4.04 -11.44 -8.52
C ARG A 63 5.43 -10.81 -8.51
N GLY A 64 6.03 -10.60 -7.33
CA GLY A 64 7.39 -10.08 -7.18
C GLY A 64 7.55 -8.58 -7.47
N TYR A 65 6.45 -7.80 -7.45
CA TYR A 65 6.53 -6.34 -7.66
C TYR A 65 6.89 -5.59 -6.37
N ILE A 66 6.41 -6.09 -5.23
CA ILE A 66 6.65 -5.52 -3.91
C ILE A 66 7.02 -6.62 -2.93
N THR A 67 7.78 -6.27 -1.89
CA THR A 67 8.10 -7.14 -0.76
C THR A 67 7.31 -6.69 0.45
N MET A 68 6.71 -7.64 1.16
CA MET A 68 6.07 -7.36 2.45
C MET A 68 7.15 -7.35 3.53
N ASP A 69 7.49 -6.17 4.04
CA ASP A 69 8.53 -6.02 5.07
C ASP A 69 8.02 -6.57 6.41
N ASN A 70 6.75 -6.33 6.72
CA ASN A 70 6.03 -6.87 7.86
C ASN A 70 4.51 -6.78 7.63
N TRP A 71 3.70 -7.24 8.59
CA TRP A 71 2.24 -7.21 8.48
C TRP A 71 1.62 -5.80 8.44
N SER A 72 2.44 -4.77 8.63
CA SER A 72 2.06 -3.36 8.64
C SER A 72 2.65 -2.54 7.49
N SER A 73 3.55 -3.09 6.67
CA SER A 73 4.24 -2.32 5.63
C SER A 73 4.81 -3.19 4.51
N CYS A 74 4.92 -2.62 3.32
CA CYS A 74 5.56 -3.21 2.18
C CYS A 74 6.33 -2.16 1.37
N SER A 75 7.36 -2.62 0.68
CA SER A 75 8.28 -1.81 -0.11
C SER A 75 8.36 -2.33 -1.54
N LEU A 76 8.72 -1.48 -2.50
CA LEU A 76 9.02 -1.93 -3.85
C LEU A 76 10.18 -2.93 -3.86
N VAL A 77 10.07 -3.95 -4.71
CA VAL A 77 11.24 -4.76 -5.06
C VAL A 77 12.12 -3.90 -5.97
N GLN A 78 13.32 -3.55 -5.52
CA GLN A 78 14.33 -2.99 -6.40
C GLN A 78 14.74 -4.11 -7.36
N LYS A 79 14.34 -3.98 -8.63
CA LYS A 79 15.00 -4.72 -9.69
C LYS A 79 16.36 -4.08 -9.89
N ASN A 80 17.40 -4.73 -9.40
CA ASN A 80 18.73 -4.51 -9.93
C ASN A 80 18.68 -4.99 -11.38
N ASP A 81 18.69 -4.05 -12.32
CA ASP A 81 19.05 -4.31 -13.72
C ASP A 81 20.57 -4.56 -13.78
#